data_AF-A0A9D8VJA0-F1
#
_entry.id   AF-A0A9D8VJA0-F1
#
_cell.length_a   1.000
_cell.length_b   1.000
_cell.length_c   1.000
_cell.angle_alpha   90.00
_cell.angle_beta   90.00
_cell.angle_gamma   90.00
#
_symmetry.space_group_name_H-M   'P 1'
#
loop_
_entity.id
_entity.type
_entity.pdbx_description
1 polymer ?
#
loop_
_entity_poly.entity_id
_entity_poly.type
_entity_poly.pdbx_seq_one_letter_code
_entity_poly.pdbx_strand_id
1 'polypeptide(L)' 'MQLPTHPGPVIRFHRKRAGLSRRELGLLAGLSQSSIYEVEHGKETARLDTILKLLDALNIQMRFESPLMHAYREEAGK' A
#
# COMPACT_ATOMS: atom_id res chain seq x y z
N MET A 1 -14.15 -5.82 -14.72
CA MET A 1 -13.94 -4.63 -13.86
C MET A 1 -12.44 -4.51 -13.63
N GLN A 2 -11.79 -3.50 -14.19
CA GLN A 2 -10.33 -3.35 -14.11
C GLN A 2 -9.99 -2.79 -12.72
N LEU A 3 -9.31 -3.57 -11.88
CA LEU A 3 -8.84 -3.10 -10.57
C LEU A 3 -7.81 -1.97 -10.79
N PRO A 4 -7.75 -0.96 -9.92
CA PRO A 4 -6.73 0.09 -10.03
C PRO A 4 -5.35 -0.57 -10.03
N THR A 5 -4.61 -0.40 -11.12
CA THR A 5 -3.34 -1.08 -11.39
C THR A 5 -2.19 -0.64 -10.48
N HIS A 6 -2.37 0.44 -9.69
CA HIS A 6 -1.31 1.02 -8.88
C HIS A 6 -1.78 1.39 -7.47
N PRO A 7 -0.97 1.11 -6.42
CA PRO A 7 -1.31 1.42 -5.03
C PRO A 7 -1.23 2.92 -4.70
N GLY A 8 -0.48 3.71 -5.48
CA GLY A 8 -0.24 5.14 -5.23
C GLY A 8 -1.51 5.99 -5.07
N PRO A 9 -2.46 5.96 -6.03
CA PRO A 9 -3.74 6.68 -5.89
C PRO A 9 -4.55 6.28 -4.66
N VAL A 10 -4.56 5.00 -4.29
CA VAL A 10 -5.26 4.49 -3.10
C VAL A 10 -4.64 5.04 -1.82
N ILE A 11 -3.30 5.01 -1.72
CA ILE A 11 -2.54 5.58 -0.59
C ILE A 11 -2.82 7.09 -0.48
N ARG A 12 -2.75 7.82 -1.60
CA ARG A 12 -2.99 9.27 -1.63
C ARG A 12 -4.40 9.62 -1.16
N PHE A 13 -5.40 8.86 -1.61
CA PHE A 13 -6.79 9.04 -1.21
C PHE A 13 -6.96 8.87 0.31
N HIS A 14 -6.47 7.76 0.88
CA HIS A 14 -6.61 7.47 2.30
C HIS A 14 -5.83 8.45 3.18
N ARG A 15 -4.60 8.81 2.79
CA ARG A 15 -3.83 9.84 3.52
C ARG A 15 -4.59 11.16 3.61
N LYS A 16 -5.14 11.63 2.48
CA LYS A 16 -5.93 12.87 2.46
C LYS A 16 -7.21 12.76 3.30
N ARG A 17 -7.91 11.62 3.23
CA ARG A 17 -9.10 11.33 4.03
C ARG A 17 -8.81 11.29 5.54
N ALA A 18 -7.61 10.88 5.92
CA ALA A 18 -7.13 10.88 7.30
C ALA A 18 -6.63 12.27 7.77
N GLY A 19 -6.66 13.30 6.91
CA GLY A 19 -6.20 14.65 7.25
C GLY A 19 -4.67 14.78 7.37
N LEU A 20 -3.91 13.76 6.97
CA LEU A 20 -2.46 13.73 7.14
C LEU A 20 -1.76 14.44 5.99
N SER A 21 -0.80 15.29 6.31
CA SER A 21 0.26 15.70 5.38
C SER A 21 1.17 14.50 5.06
N ARG A 22 1.99 14.62 4.00
CA ARG A 22 3.00 13.59 3.70
C ARG A 22 4.06 13.50 4.78
N ARG A 23 4.39 14.61 5.44
CA ARG A 23 5.36 14.63 6.55
C ARG A 23 4.83 13.83 7.72
N GLU A 24 3.57 14.04 8.10
CA GLU A 24 2.92 13.30 9.19
C GLU A 24 2.82 11.80 8.88
N LEU A 25 2.38 11.44 7.66
CA LEU A 25 2.40 10.02 7.26
C LEU A 25 3.83 9.44 7.26
N GLY A 26 4.82 10.23 6.86
CA GLY A 26 6.24 9.82 6.92
C GLY A 26 6.72 9.53 8.33
N LEU A 27 6.31 10.33 9.31
CA LEU A 27 6.61 10.07 10.72
C LEU A 27 5.95 8.78 11.21
N LEU A 28 4.69 8.52 10.83
CA LEU A 28 3.99 7.29 11.20
C LEU A 28 4.59 6.04 10.54
N ALA A 29 4.98 6.14 9.27
CA ALA A 29 5.47 5.01 8.48
C ALA A 29 7.00 4.82 8.54
N GLY A 30 7.74 5.72 9.20
CA GLY A 30 9.21 5.72 9.19
C GLY A 30 9.82 5.98 7.81
N LEU A 31 9.20 6.88 7.01
CA LEU A 31 9.55 7.17 5.62
C LEU A 31 9.78 8.66 5.39
N SER A 32 10.58 8.99 4.37
CA SER A 32 10.74 10.39 3.95
C SER A 32 9.51 10.90 3.20
N GLN A 33 9.22 12.20 3.33
CA GLN A 33 8.16 12.86 2.56
C GLN A 33 8.34 12.67 1.04
N SER A 34 9.57 12.69 0.55
CA SER A 34 9.89 12.49 -0.87
C SER A 34 9.54 11.07 -1.31
N SER A 35 9.85 10.06 -0.51
CA SER A 35 9.47 8.67 -0.80
C SER A 35 7.96 8.51 -0.94
N ILE A 36 7.18 9.19 -0.09
CA ILE A 36 5.71 9.18 -0.15
C ILE A 36 5.21 9.89 -1.40
N TYR A 37 5.78 11.04 -1.74
CA TYR A 37 5.44 11.76 -2.97
C TYR A 37 5.62 10.87 -4.20
N GLU A 38 6.78 10.22 -4.34
CA GLU A 38 7.08 9.33 -5.45
C GLU A 38 6.09 8.15 -5.55
N VAL A 39 5.75 7.52 -4.41
CA VAL A 39 4.76 6.44 -4.37
C VAL A 39 3.37 6.93 -4.81
N GLU A 40 2.92 8.08 -4.30
CA GLU A 40 1.62 8.65 -4.66
C GLU A 40 1.49 9.04 -6.13
N HIS A 41 2.61 9.29 -6.82
CA HIS A 41 2.66 9.63 -8.24
C HIS A 41 3.06 8.45 -9.12
N GLY A 42 3.09 7.23 -8.57
CA GLY A 42 3.22 6.01 -9.36
C GLY A 42 4.64 5.70 -9.82
N LYS A 43 5.67 6.08 -9.06
CA LYS A 43 7.04 5.64 -9.32
C LYS A 43 7.09 4.12 -9.48
N GLU A 44 7.40 3.64 -10.68
CA GLU A 44 7.46 2.22 -11.01
C GLU A 44 8.49 1.46 -10.16
N THR A 45 9.56 2.15 -9.74
CA THR A 45 10.62 1.61 -8.89
C THR A 45 10.36 1.75 -7.39
N ALA A 46 9.13 2.09 -6.98
CA ALA A 46 8.75 2.09 -5.58
C ALA A 46 8.91 0.69 -4.98
N ARG A 47 9.65 0.59 -3.88
CA ARG A 47 9.89 -0.70 -3.20
C ARG A 47 8.61 -1.18 -2.53
N LEU A 48 8.36 -2.49 -2.61
CA LEU A 48 7.21 -3.13 -1.94
C LEU A 48 7.20 -2.84 -0.43
N ASP A 49 8.34 -2.88 0.25
CA ASP A 49 8.46 -2.52 1.68
C ASP A 49 7.94 -1.11 1.98
N THR A 50 8.22 -0.13 1.12
CA THR A 50 7.72 1.24 1.26
C THR A 50 6.20 1.28 1.11
N ILE A 51 5.65 0.53 0.16
CA ILE A 51 4.20 0.41 -0.03
C ILE A 51 3.56 -0.22 1.21
N LEU A 52 4.10 -1.34 1.71
CA LEU A 52 3.58 -2.05 2.87
C LEU A 52 3.57 -1.18 4.14
N LYS A 53 4.66 -0.42 4.39
CA LYS A 53 4.72 0.54 5.51
C LYS A 53 3.66 1.63 5.42
N LEU A 54 3.37 2.11 4.21
CA LEU A 54 2.31 3.10 4.01
C LEU A 54 0.92 2.51 4.20
N LEU A 55 0.70 1.26 3.78
CA LEU A 55 -0.57 0.57 4.03
C LEU A 55 -0.78 0.34 5.52
N ASP A 56 0.25 -0.13 6.24
CA ASP A 56 0.21 -0.34 7.68
C ASP A 56 -0.09 0.96 8.45
N ALA A 57 0.65 2.04 8.17
CA ALA A 57 0.42 3.34 8.79
C ALA A 57 -0.96 3.96 8.48
N LEU A 58 -1.60 3.54 7.39
CA LEU A 58 -2.96 3.95 7.02
C LEU A 58 -4.03 2.93 7.44
N ASN A 59 -3.65 1.87 8.16
CA ASN A 59 -4.51 0.78 8.58
C ASN A 59 -5.26 0.12 7.39
N ILE A 60 -4.54 -0.08 6.28
CA ILE A 60 -5.06 -0.72 5.06
C ILE A 60 -4.52 -2.15 4.98
N GLN A 61 -5.42 -3.12 4.86
CA GLN A 61 -5.05 -4.51 4.64
C GLN A 61 -4.84 -4.81 3.15
N MET A 62 -3.68 -5.35 2.80
CA MET A 62 -3.42 -5.94 1.49
C MET A 62 -3.89 -7.41 1.49
N ARG A 63 -4.70 -7.79 0.49
CA ARG A 63 -5.12 -9.17 0.28
C ARG A 63 -4.63 -9.67 -1.06
N PHE A 64 -4.06 -10.86 -1.07
CA PHE A 64 -3.67 -11.56 -2.29
C PHE A 64 -4.85 -12.39 -2.80
N GLU A 65 -5.12 -12.25 -4.08
CA GLU A 65 -6.17 -12.96 -4.82
C GLU A 65 -5.50 -13.66 -6.00
N SER A 66 -5.80 -14.94 -6.19
CA SER A 66 -5.31 -15.73 -7.33
C SER A 66 -6.25 -16.91 -7.58
N PRO A 67 -6.30 -17.44 -8.82
CA PRO A 67 -7.09 -18.63 -9.13
C PRO A 67 -6.72 -19.86 -8.30
N LEU A 68 -5.50 -19.89 -7.73
CA LEU A 68 -5.00 -21.01 -6.94
C LEU A 68 -5.11 -20.78 -5.42
N MET A 69 -5.70 -19.66 -4.97
CA MET A 69 -5.80 -19.36 -3.54
C MET A 69 -6.61 -20.39 -2.76
N HIS A 70 -7.55 -21.10 -3.40
CA HIS A 70 -8.27 -22.20 -2.76
C HIS A 70 -7.35 -23.38 -2.46
N ALA A 71 -6.66 -23.89 -3.48
CA ALA A 71 -5.70 -25.00 -3.34
C ALA A 71 -4.60 -24.65 -2.32
N TYR A 72 -4.04 -23.44 -2.39
CA TYR A 72 -3.05 -22.97 -1.43
C TYR A 72 -3.55 -23.04 0.02
N ARG A 73 -4.80 -22.65 0.29
CA ARG A 73 -5.38 -22.69 1.64
C ARG A 73 -5.57 -24.11 2.16
N GLU A 74 -5.91 -25.06 1.29
CA GLU A 74 -6.06 -26.47 1.64
C GLU A 74 -4.72 -27.16 1.92
N GLU A 75 -3.65 -26.74 1.23
CA GLU A 75 -2.29 -27.22 1.47
C GLU A 75 -1.67 -26.62 2.73
N ALA A 76 -1.82 -25.31 2.94
CA ALA A 76 -1.22 -24.60 4.08
C ALA A 76 -1.90 -24.87 5.43
N GLY A 77 -3.12 -25.41 5.43
CA GLY A 77 -3.86 -25.80 6.63
C GLY A 77 -3.55 -27.22 7.14
N LYS A 78 -2.70 -27.98 6.44
CA LYS A 78 -2.15 -29.26 6.87
C LYS A 78 -0.85 -29.05 7.65
#